data_AF-A0A6I3FLA4-F1
#
_entry.id   AF-A0A6I3FLA4-F1
#
_cell.length_a   1.000
_cell.length_b   1.000
_cell.length_c   1.000
_cell.angle_alpha   90.00
_cell.angle_beta   90.00
_cell.angle_gamma   90.00
#
_symmetry.space_group_name_H-M   'P 1'
#
loop_
_entity.id
_entity.type
_entity.pdbx_description
1 polymer ?
#
loop_
_entity_poly.entity_id
_entity_poly.type
_entity_poly.pdbx_seq_one_letter_code
_entity_poly.pdbx_strand_id
1 'polypeptide(L)'
;MYERYQIDPSSVPAEWVTYFQNNPQAAATSAPASQSSPGAGVPPTPKPVTPPNISIQTSTPAQAAPVAAAPVAPPVAAAPVAAPAPIAAAPVIPAPVQSQPVLREVAATPATPAQAVVKPAPTLATPGAATMEPLRGVAGRVVQSMEASLTVPTATSVRAVPAKLMIDNRIVINNHLTRGRGGKVSFTHLIAYAMIKSI
;
A
#
# COMPACT_ATOMS: atom_id res chain seq x y z
N MET A 1 0.94 3.23 -26.96
CA MET A 1 2.27 2.60 -27.04
C MET A 1 2.50 1.98 -28.41
N TYR A 2 1.65 1.04 -28.86
CA TYR A 2 1.80 0.42 -30.20
C TYR A 2 1.63 1.40 -31.37
N GLU A 3 0.68 2.34 -31.29
CA GLU A 3 0.54 3.41 -32.30
C GLU A 3 1.77 4.32 -32.40
N ARG A 4 2.50 4.51 -31.29
CA ARG A 4 3.75 5.31 -31.28
C ARG A 4 4.90 4.54 -31.89
N TYR A 5 4.98 3.23 -31.63
CA TYR A 5 5.92 2.30 -32.29
C TYR A 5 5.74 2.26 -33.82
N GLN A 6 4.50 2.35 -34.33
CA GLN A 6 4.23 2.37 -35.76
C GLN A 6 4.65 3.67 -36.45
N ILE A 7 4.58 4.81 -35.74
CA ILE A 7 4.99 6.12 -36.27
C ILE A 7 6.51 6.28 -36.19
N ASP A 8 7.11 5.87 -35.08
CA ASP A 8 8.55 5.92 -34.85
C ASP A 8 8.98 4.80 -33.87
N PRO A 9 9.70 3.77 -34.34
CA PRO A 9 10.19 2.69 -33.50
C PRO A 9 11.13 3.13 -32.36
N SER A 10 11.76 4.31 -32.47
CA SER A 10 12.66 4.85 -31.43
C SER A 10 11.90 5.58 -30.30
N SER A 11 10.60 5.85 -30.48
CA SER A 11 9.76 6.52 -29.49
C SER A 11 9.33 5.61 -28.34
N VAL A 12 9.69 4.33 -28.38
CA VAL A 12 9.30 3.31 -27.38
C VAL A 12 10.56 2.63 -26.83
N PRO A 13 10.66 2.33 -25.51
CA PRO A 13 11.83 1.68 -24.94
C PRO A 13 12.16 0.33 -25.59
N ALA A 14 13.43 -0.05 -25.63
CA ALA A 14 13.93 -1.25 -26.34
C ALA A 14 13.21 -2.55 -25.94
N GLU A 15 12.83 -2.69 -24.67
CA GLU A 15 12.04 -3.82 -24.16
C GLU A 15 10.69 -3.99 -24.87
N TRP A 16 10.02 -2.87 -25.15
CA TRP A 16 8.72 -2.85 -25.81
C TRP A 16 8.83 -3.02 -27.33
N VAL A 17 9.92 -2.55 -27.94
CA VAL A 17 10.24 -2.80 -29.35
C VAL A 17 10.39 -4.31 -29.60
N THR A 18 11.14 -4.98 -28.73
CA THR A 18 11.34 -6.44 -28.78
C THR A 18 10.02 -7.20 -28.58
N TYR A 19 9.20 -6.74 -27.64
CA TYR A 19 7.87 -7.29 -27.40
C TYR A 19 6.94 -7.20 -28.62
N PHE A 20 6.89 -6.05 -29.31
CA PHE A 20 6.04 -5.89 -30.49
C PHE A 20 6.52 -6.66 -31.72
N GLN A 21 7.84 -6.85 -31.88
CA GLN A 21 8.39 -7.72 -32.93
C GLN A 21 8.01 -9.19 -32.72
N ASN A 22 8.03 -9.65 -31.47
CA ASN A 22 7.72 -11.03 -31.11
C ASN A 22 6.20 -11.31 -31.01
N ASN A 23 5.36 -10.27 -30.94
CA ASN A 23 3.94 -10.40 -30.67
C ASN A 23 3.07 -9.54 -31.61
N PRO A 24 3.05 -9.85 -32.93
CA PRO A 24 2.33 -9.07 -33.95
C PRO A 24 0.81 -9.07 -33.77
N GLN A 25 0.25 -9.96 -32.94
CA GLN A 25 -1.19 -10.03 -32.67
C GLN A 25 -1.64 -9.06 -31.55
N ALA A 26 -0.72 -8.65 -30.67
CA ALA A 26 -0.97 -7.63 -29.65
C ALA A 26 -1.23 -6.23 -30.27
N ALA A 27 -0.76 -6.04 -31.51
CA ALA A 27 -1.06 -4.91 -32.37
C ALA A 27 -2.55 -4.75 -32.66
N ALA A 28 -3.25 -5.86 -32.91
CA ALA A 28 -4.63 -5.87 -33.39
C ALA A 28 -5.64 -5.54 -32.28
N THR A 29 -5.27 -5.72 -31.01
CA THR A 29 -6.12 -5.43 -29.85
C THR A 29 -6.09 -3.98 -29.38
N SER A 30 -5.31 -3.10 -30.04
CA SER A 30 -5.21 -1.68 -29.70
C SER A 30 -5.77 -0.73 -30.76
N ALA A 31 -6.67 -1.21 -31.62
CA ALA A 31 -7.52 -0.35 -32.43
C ALA A 31 -8.65 0.25 -31.56
N PRO A 32 -8.97 1.55 -31.67
CA PRO A 32 -10.10 2.13 -30.96
C PRO A 32 -11.40 1.48 -31.44
N ALA A 33 -12.18 0.95 -30.49
CA ALA A 33 -13.53 0.47 -30.76
C ALA A 33 -14.42 1.66 -31.17
N SER A 34 -14.66 1.81 -32.47
CA SER A 34 -15.70 2.71 -32.98
C SER A 34 -17.05 2.22 -32.48
N GLN A 35 -17.74 3.12 -31.78
CA GLN A 35 -19.09 2.96 -31.28
C GLN A 35 -20.06 2.66 -32.43
N SER A 36 -20.84 1.59 -32.32
CA SER A 36 -22.12 1.44 -33.01
C SER A 36 -23.17 0.87 -32.04
N SER A 37 -24.25 1.64 -31.87
CA SER A 37 -25.48 1.27 -31.12
C SER A 37 -26.42 0.44 -32.02
N PRO A 38 -27.47 -0.23 -31.50
CA PRO A 38 -27.73 -1.64 -31.74
C PRO A 38 -28.76 -1.91 -32.84
N GLY A 39 -28.46 -2.87 -33.72
CA GLY A 39 -29.41 -3.45 -34.67
C GLY A 39 -29.98 -4.76 -34.13
N ALA A 40 -31.30 -4.87 -34.10
CA ALA A 40 -32.02 -6.09 -33.74
C ALA A 40 -31.72 -7.23 -34.73
N GLY A 41 -31.27 -8.38 -34.21
CA GLY A 41 -31.02 -9.58 -35.01
C GLY A 41 -30.75 -10.80 -34.13
N VAL A 42 -31.67 -11.76 -34.20
CA VAL A 42 -31.78 -13.11 -33.62
C VAL A 42 -30.46 -13.77 -33.13
N PRO A 43 -30.44 -14.45 -31.96
CA PRO A 43 -29.24 -15.10 -31.42
C PRO A 43 -28.79 -16.31 -32.27
N PRO A 44 -27.48 -16.50 -32.52
CA PRO A 44 -26.98 -17.73 -33.12
C PRO A 44 -26.98 -18.86 -32.08
N THR A 45 -27.58 -19.99 -32.45
CA THR A 45 -27.59 -21.26 -31.70
C THR A 45 -26.17 -21.78 -31.43
N PRO A 46 -25.84 -22.25 -30.21
CA PRO A 46 -24.53 -22.83 -29.91
C PRO A 46 -24.31 -24.17 -30.64
N LYS A 47 -23.17 -24.32 -31.32
CA LYS A 47 -22.68 -25.62 -31.80
C LYS A 47 -22.11 -26.44 -30.63
N PRO A 48 -22.27 -27.78 -30.60
CA PRO A 48 -21.71 -28.63 -29.55
C PRO A 48 -20.18 -28.57 -29.53
N VAL A 49 -19.61 -28.39 -28.33
CA VAL A 49 -18.16 -28.34 -28.09
C VAL A 49 -17.70 -29.74 -27.74
N THR A 50 -16.84 -30.33 -28.58
CA THR A 50 -16.14 -31.59 -28.28
C THR A 50 -15.02 -31.31 -27.28
N PRO A 51 -14.94 -32.00 -26.12
CA PRO A 51 -13.87 -31.78 -25.15
C PRO A 51 -12.53 -32.34 -25.68
N PRO A 52 -11.41 -31.63 -25.51
CA PRO A 52 -10.09 -32.18 -25.80
C PRO A 52 -9.72 -33.26 -24.75
N ASN A 53 -9.38 -34.44 -25.26
CA ASN A 53 -8.72 -35.51 -24.50
C ASN A 53 -7.31 -35.03 -24.11
N ILE A 54 -7.16 -34.63 -22.85
CA ILE A 54 -5.85 -34.36 -22.24
C ILE A 54 -5.51 -35.56 -21.37
N SER A 55 -4.83 -36.54 -21.98
CA SER A 55 -4.12 -37.59 -21.27
C SER A 55 -2.88 -36.98 -20.61
N ILE A 56 -3.01 -36.58 -19.35
CA ILE A 56 -1.87 -36.23 -18.49
C ILE A 56 -1.18 -37.52 -18.05
N GLN A 57 0.01 -37.75 -18.61
CA GLN A 57 0.97 -38.73 -18.09
C GLN A 57 1.38 -38.32 -16.68
N THR A 58 1.10 -39.17 -15.71
CA THR A 58 1.58 -39.09 -14.33
C THR A 58 3.05 -39.46 -14.29
N SER A 59 3.94 -38.47 -14.38
CA SER A 59 5.34 -38.63 -13.98
C SER A 59 5.45 -38.53 -12.45
N THR A 60 5.56 -39.68 -11.82
CA THR A 60 5.95 -39.87 -10.41
C THR A 60 7.33 -39.27 -10.12
N PRO A 61 7.48 -38.39 -9.12
CA PRO A 61 8.79 -38.12 -8.55
C PRO A 61 9.12 -39.15 -7.47
N ALA A 62 10.31 -39.71 -7.61
CA ALA A 62 10.89 -40.76 -6.81
C ALA A 62 11.06 -40.39 -5.34
N GLN A 63 10.75 -41.38 -4.49
CA GLN A 63 11.05 -41.44 -3.07
C GLN A 63 12.57 -41.47 -2.85
N ALA A 64 13.12 -40.44 -2.21
CA ALA A 64 14.50 -40.46 -1.70
C ALA A 64 14.48 -40.82 -0.21
N ALA A 65 15.26 -41.85 0.14
CA ALA A 65 15.42 -42.42 1.47
C ALA A 65 16.14 -41.48 2.45
N PRO A 66 15.93 -41.63 3.77
CA PRO A 66 16.54 -40.78 4.79
C PRO A 66 18.00 -41.18 5.02
N VAL A 67 18.91 -40.19 5.01
CA VAL A 67 20.30 -40.37 5.44
C VAL A 67 20.43 -39.77 6.84
N ALA A 68 20.90 -40.59 7.78
CA ALA A 68 21.09 -40.21 9.17
C ALA A 68 22.53 -39.71 9.44
N ALA A 69 22.60 -38.73 10.36
CA ALA A 69 23.65 -38.38 11.32
C ALA A 69 24.91 -37.61 10.89
N ALA A 70 25.04 -36.37 11.41
CA ALA A 70 26.12 -35.99 12.35
C ALA A 70 25.74 -34.67 13.09
N PRO A 71 26.12 -34.50 14.38
CA PRO A 71 25.70 -33.37 15.20
C PRO A 71 26.64 -32.17 15.05
N VAL A 72 26.09 -30.95 14.99
CA VAL A 72 26.88 -29.71 15.03
C VAL A 72 26.59 -28.98 16.35
N ALA A 73 27.68 -28.61 17.01
CA ALA A 73 27.80 -28.02 18.33
C ALA A 73 27.00 -26.71 18.54
N PRO A 74 26.66 -26.36 19.79
CA PRO A 74 25.92 -25.14 20.11
C PRO A 74 26.75 -23.87 19.88
N PRO A 75 26.16 -22.77 19.38
CA PRO A 75 26.87 -21.50 19.30
C PRO A 75 27.05 -20.89 20.70
N VAL A 76 28.30 -20.51 20.96
CA VAL A 76 28.79 -19.85 22.16
C VAL A 76 28.15 -18.47 22.32
N ALA A 77 27.65 -18.19 23.52
CA ALA A 77 27.14 -16.88 23.92
C ALA A 77 28.26 -15.83 23.90
N ALA A 78 28.10 -14.79 23.08
CA ALA A 78 28.96 -13.62 23.10
C ALA A 78 28.54 -12.68 24.25
N ALA A 79 29.48 -12.39 25.13
CA ALA A 79 29.36 -11.48 26.26
C ALA A 79 29.12 -10.02 25.82
N PRO A 80 28.37 -9.21 26.58
CA PRO A 80 28.20 -7.79 26.29
C PRO A 80 29.49 -7.00 26.59
N VAL A 81 29.95 -6.27 25.58
CA VAL A 81 31.08 -5.34 25.63
C VAL A 81 30.70 -4.11 26.47
N ALA A 82 31.67 -3.68 27.28
CA ALA A 82 31.60 -2.65 28.29
C ALA A 82 31.12 -1.27 27.80
N ALA A 83 30.35 -0.61 28.66
CA ALA A 83 29.95 0.79 28.58
C ALA A 83 31.17 1.73 28.77
N PRO A 84 31.29 2.83 28.00
CA PRO A 84 32.20 3.90 28.34
C PRO A 84 31.57 4.84 29.39
N ALA A 85 32.37 5.14 30.42
CA ALA A 85 32.06 6.06 31.51
C ALA A 85 31.95 7.53 31.03
N PRO A 86 31.04 8.34 31.61
CA PRO A 86 31.00 9.78 31.35
C PRO A 86 32.09 10.51 32.14
N ILE A 87 32.89 11.30 31.43
CA ILE A 87 33.90 12.19 32.00
C ILE A 87 33.19 13.45 32.51
N ALA A 88 33.39 13.75 33.79
CA ALA A 88 32.96 14.98 34.45
C ALA A 88 33.77 16.17 33.94
N ALA A 89 33.07 17.24 33.51
CA ALA A 89 33.66 18.55 33.29
C ALA A 89 33.09 19.53 34.33
N ALA A 90 34.00 20.12 35.10
CA ALA A 90 33.75 21.12 36.14
C ALA A 90 33.32 22.48 35.55
N PRO A 91 32.74 23.38 36.36
CA PRO A 91 31.96 24.53 35.88
C PRO A 91 32.86 25.73 35.55
N VAL A 92 32.52 26.45 34.49
CA VAL A 92 33.06 27.78 34.20
C VAL A 92 31.98 28.83 34.38
N ILE A 93 32.22 29.73 35.33
CA ILE A 93 31.45 30.92 35.64
C ILE A 93 31.88 32.04 34.70
N PRO A 94 30.95 32.73 34.04
CA PRO A 94 31.14 34.16 33.76
C PRO A 94 30.11 35.04 34.49
N ALA A 95 30.63 36.15 34.99
CA ALA A 95 30.03 37.19 35.82
C ALA A 95 28.82 37.93 35.18
N PRO A 96 28.01 38.65 35.99
CA PRO A 96 26.71 39.17 35.58
C PRO A 96 26.84 40.50 34.81
N VAL A 97 26.10 40.62 33.70
CA VAL A 97 25.83 41.90 33.06
C VAL A 97 24.38 42.30 33.30
N GLN A 98 24.21 43.33 34.10
CA GLN A 98 22.96 44.04 34.29
C GLN A 98 22.60 44.80 33.01
N SER A 99 21.38 44.61 32.50
CA SER A 99 20.74 45.58 31.61
C SER A 99 19.26 45.67 31.96
N GLN A 100 18.83 46.91 32.13
CA GLN A 100 17.67 47.38 32.89
C GLN A 100 16.30 46.99 32.28
N PRO A 101 15.23 46.94 33.10
CA PRO A 101 13.87 46.71 32.63
C PRO A 101 13.33 47.95 31.93
N VAL A 102 13.20 47.90 30.61
CA VAL A 102 12.40 48.90 29.89
C VAL A 102 10.93 48.48 29.98
N LEU A 103 10.28 49.01 31.02
CA LEU A 103 8.83 49.18 31.09
C LEU A 103 8.35 49.96 29.86
N ARG A 104 7.76 49.24 28.91
CA ARG A 104 6.74 49.82 28.04
C ARG A 104 5.60 48.83 27.93
N GLU A 105 4.80 48.83 28.99
CA GLU A 105 3.46 48.28 28.98
C GLU A 105 2.63 49.12 28.00
N VAL A 106 2.53 48.63 26.76
CA VAL A 106 1.57 49.12 25.79
C VAL A 106 0.22 48.63 26.30
N ALA A 107 -0.56 49.56 26.83
CA ALA A 107 -1.93 49.35 27.27
C ALA A 107 -2.70 48.51 26.23
N ALA A 108 -3.21 47.37 26.68
CA ALA A 108 -4.17 46.59 25.92
C ALA A 108 -5.45 47.42 25.75
N THR A 109 -5.63 47.99 24.57
CA THR A 109 -6.89 48.61 24.17
C THR A 109 -7.99 47.53 24.24
N PRO A 110 -9.15 47.80 24.87
CA PRO A 110 -10.21 46.80 25.01
C PRO A 110 -10.69 46.30 23.64
N ALA A 111 -10.75 44.97 23.46
CA ALA A 111 -11.26 44.34 22.26
C ALA A 111 -12.75 44.67 22.07
N THR A 112 -13.07 45.34 20.97
CA THR A 112 -14.46 45.51 20.51
C THR A 112 -14.90 44.20 19.83
N PRO A 113 -16.11 43.66 20.13
CA PRO A 113 -16.51 42.31 19.73
C PRO A 113 -16.96 42.21 18.24
N ALA A 114 -16.10 42.59 17.30
CA ALA A 114 -16.42 42.55 15.86
C ALA A 114 -15.19 42.35 14.94
N GLN A 115 -14.15 41.64 15.38
CA GLN A 115 -13.07 41.23 14.47
C GLN A 115 -13.25 39.78 14.03
N ALA A 116 -13.43 39.59 12.72
CA ALA A 116 -13.47 38.29 12.09
C ALA A 116 -12.11 37.57 12.24
N VAL A 117 -12.16 36.29 12.62
CA VAL A 117 -10.97 35.42 12.72
C VAL A 117 -10.38 35.25 11.32
N VAL A 118 -9.31 35.98 11.02
CA VAL A 118 -8.52 35.78 9.81
C VAL A 118 -7.68 34.52 10.00
N LYS A 119 -8.04 33.45 9.30
CA LYS A 119 -7.20 32.25 9.20
C LYS A 119 -5.89 32.64 8.50
N PRO A 120 -4.71 32.42 9.10
CA PRO A 120 -3.44 32.73 8.44
C PRO A 120 -3.32 31.95 7.14
N ALA A 121 -2.96 32.65 6.06
CA ALA A 121 -2.64 32.02 4.77
C ALA A 121 -1.37 31.16 4.92
N PRO A 122 -1.27 30.01 4.23
CA PRO A 122 -0.08 29.17 4.30
C PRO A 122 1.11 29.92 3.69
N THR A 123 2.11 30.22 4.51
CA THR A 123 3.37 30.82 4.06
C THR A 123 4.22 29.72 3.40
N LEU A 124 4.68 29.98 2.18
CA LEU A 124 5.60 29.09 1.46
C LEU A 124 6.93 29.06 2.23
N ALA A 125 7.28 27.90 2.78
CA ALA A 125 8.51 27.72 3.55
C ALA A 125 9.74 28.00 2.67
N THR A 126 10.56 28.97 3.08
CA THR A 126 11.88 29.18 2.50
C THR A 126 12.81 28.01 2.88
N PRO A 127 13.79 27.60 2.06
CA PRO A 127 14.61 26.40 2.31
C PRO A 127 15.37 26.35 3.65
N GLY A 128 15.54 27.50 4.33
CA GLY A 128 16.14 27.60 5.67
C GLY A 128 15.17 27.42 6.85
N ALA A 129 13.87 27.26 6.58
CA ALA A 129 12.82 27.08 7.59
C ALA A 129 12.36 25.62 7.74
N ALA A 130 13.15 24.66 7.25
CA ALA A 130 12.82 23.23 7.36
C ALA A 130 13.01 22.75 8.81
N THR A 131 11.92 22.44 9.49
CA THR A 131 11.96 21.85 10.83
C THR A 131 12.06 20.34 10.73
N MET A 132 13.10 19.75 11.32
CA MET A 132 13.29 18.31 11.40
C MET A 132 12.62 17.75 12.66
N GLU A 133 11.54 16.99 12.49
CA GLU A 133 10.86 16.29 13.59
C GLU A 133 11.21 14.79 13.57
N PRO A 134 11.84 14.24 14.62
CA PRO A 134 12.18 12.82 14.65
C PRO A 134 10.94 11.93 14.85
N LEU A 135 10.75 10.96 13.97
CA LEU A 135 9.70 9.94 14.10
C LEU A 135 10.04 8.97 15.24
N ARG A 136 9.20 8.92 16.28
CA ARG A 136 9.36 8.03 17.44
C ARG A 136 8.15 7.11 17.60
N GLY A 137 8.35 6.03 18.36
CA GLY A 137 7.28 5.11 18.74
C GLY A 137 6.61 4.43 17.54
N VAL A 138 5.27 4.54 17.47
CA VAL A 138 4.46 3.89 16.43
C VAL A 138 4.85 4.31 15.01
N ALA A 139 5.22 5.57 14.80
CA ALA A 139 5.63 6.07 13.49
C ALA A 139 6.93 5.40 13.02
N GLY A 140 7.92 5.27 13.90
CA GLY A 140 9.16 4.56 13.59
C GLY A 140 8.94 3.07 13.28
N ARG A 141 7.99 2.42 13.96
CA ARG A 141 7.62 1.02 13.68
C ARG A 141 6.95 0.85 12.32
N VAL A 142 6.10 1.80 11.93
CA VAL A 142 5.50 1.79 10.58
C VAL A 142 6.59 1.90 9.52
N VAL A 143 7.56 2.80 9.70
CA VAL A 143 8.72 2.92 8.78
C VAL A 143 9.49 1.61 8.72
N GLN A 144 9.82 1.01 9.87
CA GLN A 144 10.51 -0.29 9.90
C GLN A 144 9.74 -1.39 9.13
N SER A 145 8.40 -1.42 9.24
CA SER A 145 7.57 -2.37 8.51
C SER A 145 7.51 -2.09 7.00
N MET A 146 7.56 -0.82 6.60
CA MET A 146 7.62 -0.42 5.19
C MET A 146 8.95 -0.83 4.55
N GLU A 147 10.07 -0.60 5.23
CA GLU A 147 11.40 -1.02 4.78
C GLU A 147 11.49 -2.55 4.64
N ALA A 148 10.95 -3.30 5.60
CA ALA A 148 10.91 -4.76 5.54
C ALA A 148 10.12 -5.28 4.32
N SER A 149 9.07 -4.56 3.91
CA SER A 149 8.20 -4.96 2.79
C SER A 149 8.91 -4.91 1.43
N LEU A 150 10.03 -4.20 1.30
CA LEU A 150 10.82 -4.12 0.05
C LEU A 150 11.40 -5.48 -0.39
N THR A 151 11.56 -6.41 0.55
CA THR A 151 12.11 -7.75 0.27
C THR A 151 11.07 -8.73 -0.27
N VAL A 152 9.78 -8.39 -0.20
CA VAL A 152 8.68 -9.26 -0.64
C VAL A 152 8.38 -8.96 -2.12
N PRO A 153 8.52 -9.94 -3.04
CA PRO A 153 8.13 -9.76 -4.43
C PRO A 153 6.62 -9.51 -4.54
N THR A 154 6.23 -8.28 -4.88
CA THR A 154 4.81 -7.90 -4.93
C THR A 154 4.19 -8.33 -6.27
N ALA A 155 3.18 -9.20 -6.20
CA ALA A 155 2.33 -9.56 -7.33
C ALA A 155 0.87 -9.25 -6.97
N THR A 156 0.18 -8.47 -7.79
CA THR A 156 -1.21 -8.06 -7.55
C THR A 156 -2.15 -8.73 -8.54
N SER A 157 -3.30 -9.22 -8.05
CA SER A 157 -4.41 -9.71 -8.87
C SER A 157 -5.71 -9.04 -8.45
N VAL A 158 -6.64 -8.87 -9.39
CA VAL A 158 -7.90 -8.15 -9.16
C VAL A 158 -9.07 -9.00 -9.66
N ARG A 159 -10.13 -9.11 -8.85
CA ARG A 159 -11.39 -9.73 -9.23
C ARG A 159 -12.56 -8.78 -8.94
N ALA A 160 -13.52 -8.73 -9.86
CA ALA A 160 -14.75 -7.99 -9.66
C ALA A 160 -15.78 -8.84 -8.90
N VAL A 161 -16.42 -8.24 -7.89
CA VAL A 161 -17.52 -8.86 -7.14
C VAL A 161 -18.74 -7.93 -7.21
N PRO A 162 -19.94 -8.43 -7.57
CA PRO A 162 -21.14 -7.60 -7.65
C PRO A 162 -21.54 -7.00 -6.29
N ALA A 163 -21.57 -5.68 -6.19
CA ALA A 163 -21.90 -4.98 -4.95
C ALA A 163 -23.37 -5.18 -4.52
N LYS A 164 -24.30 -5.30 -5.47
CA LYS A 164 -25.74 -5.45 -5.18
C LYS A 164 -26.00 -6.68 -4.31
N LEU A 165 -25.40 -7.82 -4.68
CA LEU A 165 -25.51 -9.07 -3.90
C LEU A 165 -24.99 -8.88 -2.46
N MET A 166 -23.88 -8.17 -2.29
CA MET A 166 -23.32 -7.90 -0.96
C MET A 166 -24.23 -7.00 -0.12
N ILE A 167 -24.87 -5.99 -0.73
CA ILE A 167 -25.79 -5.08 -0.06
C ILE A 167 -27.03 -5.84 0.42
N ASP A 168 -27.67 -6.61 -0.47
CA ASP A 168 -28.90 -7.33 -0.17
C ASP A 168 -28.67 -8.37 0.94
N ASN A 169 -27.59 -9.16 0.84
CA ASN A 169 -27.21 -10.14 1.88
C ASN A 169 -26.92 -9.47 3.23
N ARG A 170 -26.21 -8.34 3.22
CA ARG A 170 -25.92 -7.59 4.44
C ARG A 170 -27.19 -7.08 5.11
N ILE A 171 -28.17 -6.60 4.33
CA ILE A 171 -29.44 -6.10 4.86
C ILE A 171 -30.21 -7.25 5.52
N VAL A 172 -30.33 -8.40 4.85
CA VAL A 172 -31.02 -9.57 5.40
C VAL A 172 -30.39 -10.03 6.72
N ILE A 173 -29.05 -10.14 6.76
CA ILE A 173 -28.33 -10.53 7.97
C ILE A 173 -28.54 -9.52 9.10
N ASN A 174 -28.42 -8.23 8.82
CA ASN A 174 -28.61 -7.21 9.85
C ASN A 174 -30.05 -7.16 10.37
N ASN A 175 -31.04 -7.33 9.49
CA ASN A 175 -32.44 -7.40 9.90
C ASN A 175 -32.75 -8.62 10.77
N HIS A 176 -32.04 -9.73 10.57
CA HIS A 176 -32.12 -10.88 11.46
C HIS A 176 -31.42 -10.61 12.81
N LEU A 177 -30.21 -10.03 12.77
CA LEU A 177 -29.44 -9.70 13.99
C LEU A 177 -30.15 -8.69 14.89
N THR A 178 -30.83 -7.70 14.32
CA THR A 178 -31.61 -6.71 15.09
C THR A 178 -32.79 -7.31 15.84
N ARG A 179 -33.30 -8.46 15.40
CA ARG A 179 -34.43 -9.16 16.03
C ARG A 179 -34.00 -10.24 17.03
N GLY A 180 -32.75 -10.68 16.96
CA GLY A 180 -32.20 -11.75 17.81
C GLY A 180 -31.16 -11.24 18.80
N ARG A 181 -29.92 -11.73 18.65
CA ARG A 181 -28.79 -11.50 19.57
C ARG A 181 -28.24 -10.05 19.54
N GLY A 182 -28.75 -9.19 18.68
CA GLY A 182 -28.22 -7.85 18.46
C GLY A 182 -26.92 -7.82 17.64
N GLY A 183 -26.35 -6.63 17.51
CA GLY A 183 -25.13 -6.38 16.73
C GLY A 183 -25.40 -5.93 15.29
N LYS A 184 -24.32 -5.52 14.60
CA LYS A 184 -24.37 -5.02 13.22
C LYS A 184 -23.17 -5.53 12.44
N VAL A 185 -23.45 -6.03 11.24
CA VAL A 185 -22.45 -6.49 10.28
C VAL A 185 -22.20 -5.38 9.26
N SER A 186 -20.93 -5.06 9.03
CA SER A 186 -20.48 -4.18 7.93
C SER A 186 -19.84 -4.99 6.81
N PHE A 187 -19.56 -4.36 5.67
CA PHE A 187 -18.91 -5.03 4.53
C PHE A 187 -17.56 -5.65 4.90
N THR A 188 -16.79 -4.99 5.79
CA THR A 188 -15.49 -5.52 6.24
C THR A 188 -15.63 -6.86 6.94
N HIS A 189 -16.71 -7.10 7.69
CA HIS A 189 -16.97 -8.39 8.34
C HIS A 189 -17.26 -9.49 7.32
N LEU A 190 -18.07 -9.20 6.29
CA LEU A 190 -18.37 -10.17 5.24
C LEU A 190 -17.13 -10.54 4.45
N ILE A 191 -16.29 -9.55 4.13
CA ILE A 191 -15.02 -9.77 3.42
C ILE A 191 -14.04 -10.56 4.31
N ALA A 192 -13.91 -10.21 5.60
CA ALA A 192 -13.04 -10.94 6.53
C ALA A 192 -13.46 -12.42 6.69
N TYR A 193 -14.77 -12.69 6.86
CA TYR A 193 -15.28 -14.06 6.92
C TYR A 193 -14.98 -14.84 5.64
N ALA A 194 -15.18 -14.21 4.48
CA ALA A 194 -14.87 -14.84 3.19
C ALA A 194 -13.39 -15.15 3.04
N MET A 195 -12.49 -14.25 3.46
CA MET A 195 -11.03 -14.49 3.43
C MET A 195 -10.65 -15.70 4.29
N ILE A 196 -11.16 -15.79 5.52
CA ILE A 196 -10.86 -16.91 6.42
C ILE A 196 -11.40 -18.23 5.86
N LYS A 197 -12.61 -18.22 5.30
CA LYS A 197 -13.23 -19.42 4.71
C LYS A 197 -12.52 -19.89 3.42
N SER A 198 -11.81 -19.00 2.74
CA SER A 198 -11.14 -19.28 1.45
C SER A 198 -9.73 -19.82 1.58
N ILE A 199 -9.16 -19.78 2.79
CA ILE A 199 -7.88 -20.42 3.14
C ILE A 199 -8.16 -21.87 3.49
#